data_AF-A0A7T8KJP8-F1
#
_entry.id   AF-A0A7T8KJP8-F1
#
_cell.length_a   1.000
_cell.length_b   1.000
_cell.length_c   1.000
_cell.angle_alpha   90.00
_cell.angle_beta   90.00
_cell.angle_gamma   90.00
#
_symmetry.space_group_name_H-M   'P 1'
#
loop_
_entity.id
_entity.type
_entity.pdbx_description
1 polymer ?
#
loop_
_entity_poly.entity_id
_entity_poly.type
_entity_poly.pdbx_seq_one_letter_code
_entity_poly.pdbx_strand_id
1 'polypeptide(L)'
;MSSELECRTAIIVALLCGRAPKEINDFFKFLKATVYSIAKSFKESEDPDEVPIIGRTKFPAGVHVLEVMSSEGDIMPRHFFAKGQNVNKEVYLDVMQTVVKPWMTQIAAGRPYLYQQDGAPAHTSNLVQNWCLENLDMFWSKEFWPPQQP
;
A
#
# COMPACT_ATOMS: atom_id res chain seq x y z
N MET A 1 -9.10 9.83 -20.60
CA MET A 1 -9.53 10.64 -19.42
C MET A 1 -10.72 11.49 -19.86
N SER A 2 -11.78 11.58 -19.06
CA SER A 2 -13.05 12.23 -19.47
C SER A 2 -12.92 13.76 -19.45
N SER A 3 -13.48 14.44 -20.47
CA SER A 3 -13.53 15.91 -20.59
C SER A 3 -14.19 16.60 -19.39
N GLU A 4 -15.02 15.88 -18.65
CA GLU A 4 -15.63 16.37 -17.41
C GLU A 4 -14.59 16.55 -16.28
N LEU A 5 -13.63 15.63 -16.16
CA LEU A 5 -12.59 15.70 -15.13
C LEU A 5 -11.64 16.86 -15.37
N GLU A 6 -11.32 17.14 -16.63
CA GLU A 6 -10.52 18.30 -17.04
C GLU A 6 -11.23 19.62 -16.72
N CYS A 7 -12.54 19.70 -16.99
CA CYS A 7 -13.38 20.85 -16.66
C CYS A 7 -13.43 21.11 -15.14
N ARG A 8 -13.67 20.06 -14.33
CA ARG A 8 -13.67 20.16 -12.86
C ARG A 8 -12.33 20.62 -12.32
N THR A 9 -11.24 20.08 -12.84
CA THR A 9 -9.87 20.42 -12.42
C THR A 9 -9.56 21.89 -12.72
N ALA A 10 -9.87 22.37 -13.92
CA ALA A 10 -9.64 23.77 -14.30
C ALA A 10 -10.42 24.76 -13.41
N ILE A 11 -11.67 24.42 -13.05
CA ILE A 11 -12.50 25.25 -12.17
C ILE A 11 -11.92 25.29 -10.74
N ILE A 12 -11.53 24.15 -10.18
CA ILE A 12 -10.93 24.08 -8.84
C ILE A 12 -9.62 24.87 -8.77
N VAL A 13 -8.74 24.71 -9.76
CA VAL A 13 -7.48 25.46 -9.80
C VAL A 13 -7.73 26.97 -9.87
N ALA A 14 -8.71 27.42 -10.66
CA ALA A 14 -9.03 28.84 -10.75
C ALA A 14 -9.63 29.40 -9.44
N LEU A 15 -10.46 28.62 -8.73
CA LEU A 15 -10.96 28.98 -7.39
C LEU A 15 -9.83 29.09 -6.38
N LEU A 16 -8.86 28.16 -6.39
CA LEU A 16 -7.66 28.21 -5.56
C LEU A 16 -6.77 29.44 -5.87
N CYS A 17 -6.78 29.90 -7.12
CA CYS A 17 -6.14 31.17 -7.51
C CYS A 17 -6.96 32.41 -7.13
N GLY A 18 -8.04 32.28 -6.36
CA GLY A 18 -8.87 33.39 -5.87
C GLY A 18 -9.81 33.99 -6.92
N ARG A 19 -10.07 33.31 -8.04
CA ARG A 19 -10.95 33.83 -9.10
C ARG A 19 -12.41 33.63 -8.74
N ALA A 20 -13.23 34.64 -9.03
CA ALA A 20 -14.66 34.55 -8.77
C ALA A 20 -15.34 33.61 -9.79
N PRO A 21 -16.41 32.87 -9.42
CA PRO A 21 -17.12 31.95 -10.34
C PRO A 21 -17.60 32.61 -11.63
N LYS A 22 -17.93 33.92 -11.58
CA LYS A 22 -18.27 34.71 -12.76
C LYS A 22 -17.08 34.85 -13.72
N GLU A 23 -15.89 35.17 -13.21
CA GLU A 23 -14.67 35.30 -14.02
C GLU A 23 -14.25 33.97 -14.65
N ILE A 24 -14.43 32.87 -13.92
CA ILE A 24 -14.15 31.51 -14.40
C ILE A 24 -15.09 31.15 -15.55
N ASN A 25 -16.39 31.41 -15.38
CA ASN A 25 -17.40 31.23 -16.42
C ASN A 25 -17.12 32.11 -17.66
N ASP A 26 -16.73 33.37 -17.45
CA ASP A 26 -16.42 34.30 -18.52
C ASP A 26 -15.14 33.94 -19.29
N PHE A 27 -14.13 33.38 -18.61
CA PHE A 27 -12.85 32.99 -19.21
C PHE A 27 -12.91 31.64 -19.93
N PHE A 28 -13.36 30.59 -19.24
CA PHE A 28 -13.38 29.23 -19.79
C PHE A 28 -14.63 28.91 -20.62
N LYS A 29 -15.66 29.76 -20.55
CA LYS A 29 -16.97 29.55 -21.22
C LYS A 29 -17.65 28.23 -20.85
N PHE A 30 -17.29 27.64 -19.71
CA PHE A 30 -17.97 26.47 -19.17
C PHE A 30 -19.42 26.80 -18.79
N LEU A 31 -20.28 25.77 -18.73
CA LEU A 31 -21.68 25.94 -18.36
C LEU A 31 -21.79 26.59 -16.97
N LYS A 32 -22.60 27.64 -16.86
CA LYS A 32 -22.79 28.39 -15.60
C LYS A 32 -23.22 27.48 -14.45
N ALA A 33 -24.13 26.53 -14.70
CA ALA A 33 -24.56 25.57 -13.69
C ALA A 33 -23.38 24.73 -13.13
N THR A 34 -22.48 24.27 -14.01
CA THR A 34 -21.31 23.48 -13.63
C THR A 34 -20.35 24.30 -12.78
N VAL A 35 -19.99 25.52 -13.21
CA VAL A 35 -19.07 26.39 -12.46
C VAL A 35 -19.61 26.71 -11.06
N TYR A 36 -20.89 27.04 -10.94
CA TYR A 36 -21.48 27.41 -9.66
C TYR A 36 -21.72 26.21 -8.74
N SER A 37 -22.05 25.02 -9.26
CA SER A 37 -22.16 23.80 -8.45
C SER A 37 -20.82 23.37 -7.85
N ILE A 38 -19.74 23.48 -8.63
CA ILE A 38 -18.39 23.18 -8.17
C ILE A 38 -17.90 24.22 -7.17
N ALA A 39 -18.13 25.52 -7.43
CA ALA A 39 -17.77 26.58 -6.49
C ALA A 39 -18.50 26.45 -5.14
N LYS A 40 -19.77 26.02 -5.16
CA LYS A 40 -20.53 25.71 -3.94
C LYS A 40 -19.89 24.55 -3.17
N SER A 41 -19.64 23.43 -3.86
CA SER A 41 -19.02 22.24 -3.24
C SER A 41 -17.62 22.54 -2.69
N PHE A 42 -16.84 23.37 -3.38
CA PHE A 42 -15.52 23.84 -2.94
C PHE A 42 -15.62 24.63 -1.63
N LYS A 43 -16.56 25.59 -1.56
CA LYS A 43 -16.77 26.39 -0.35
C LYS A 43 -17.26 25.56 0.84
N GLU A 44 -18.13 24.58 0.60
CA GLU A 44 -18.59 23.63 1.62
C GLU A 44 -17.42 22.77 2.13
N SER A 45 -16.49 22.36 1.26
CA SER A 45 -15.31 21.60 1.69
C SER A 45 -14.26 22.40 2.47
N GLU A 46 -14.32 23.74 2.42
CA GLU A 46 -13.44 24.63 3.19
C GLU A 46 -13.97 24.93 4.59
N ASP A 47 -15.17 24.47 4.96
CA ASP A 47 -15.72 24.68 6.30
C ASP A 47 -14.92 23.85 7.32
N PRO A 48 -14.09 24.48 8.17
CA PRO A 48 -13.27 23.76 9.14
C PRO A 48 -14.11 23.07 10.22
N ASP A 49 -15.38 23.47 10.41
CA ASP A 49 -16.29 22.89 11.40
C ASP A 49 -16.94 21.59 10.91
N GLU A 50 -16.87 21.28 9.60
CA GLU A 50 -17.40 20.03 9.01
C GLU A 50 -16.33 18.93 8.83
N VAL A 51 -15.05 19.19 9.11
CA VAL A 51 -14.01 18.16 9.01
C VAL A 51 -14.03 17.28 10.27
N PRO A 52 -14.41 15.99 10.18
CA PRO A 52 -14.47 15.13 11.36
C PRO A 52 -13.07 14.97 11.95
N ILE A 53 -12.90 15.31 13.22
CA ILE A 53 -11.68 15.01 13.97
C ILE A 53 -11.63 13.50 14.17
N ILE A 54 -10.90 12.79 13.29
CA ILE A 54 -10.67 11.35 13.43
C ILE A 54 -9.63 11.16 14.55
N GLY A 55 -10.10 10.77 15.74
CA GLY A 55 -9.25 10.33 16.84
C GLY A 55 -8.45 9.09 16.42
N ARG A 56 -7.18 9.26 16.06
CA ARG A 56 -6.25 8.16 15.80
C ARG A 56 -5.54 7.80 17.09
N THR A 57 -5.68 6.56 17.56
CA THR A 57 -4.80 6.03 18.61
C THR A 57 -3.39 5.87 18.02
N LYS A 58 -2.37 6.46 18.66
CA LYS A 58 -0.98 6.44 18.19
C LYS A 58 -0.40 5.02 18.06
N PHE A 59 -0.95 4.06 18.82
CA PHE A 59 -0.55 2.64 18.83
C PHE A 59 -1.77 1.75 19.07
N PRO A 60 -2.60 1.47 18.05
CA PRO A 60 -3.65 0.48 18.20
C PRO A 60 -3.03 -0.88 18.51
N ALA A 61 -3.70 -1.69 19.33
CA ALA A 61 -3.27 -3.05 19.56
C ALA A 61 -3.31 -3.83 18.24
N GLY A 62 -2.14 -4.11 17.67
CA GLY A 62 -1.97 -4.84 16.41
C GLY A 62 -1.49 -6.26 16.63
N VAL A 63 -1.85 -7.14 15.70
CA VAL A 63 -1.24 -8.46 15.53
C VAL A 63 -0.54 -8.45 14.18
N HIS A 64 0.70 -8.90 14.12
CA HIS A 64 1.38 -9.10 12.84
C HIS A 64 0.89 -10.40 12.22
N VAL A 65 0.71 -10.39 10.91
CA VAL A 65 0.28 -11.54 10.13
C VAL A 65 1.26 -11.70 8.97
N LEU A 66 1.72 -12.92 8.73
CA LEU A 66 2.47 -13.28 7.53
C LEU A 66 1.54 -14.04 6.58
N GLU A 67 1.57 -13.63 5.32
CA GLU A 67 0.87 -14.27 4.20
C GLU A 67 1.87 -14.55 3.09
N VAL A 68 1.72 -15.70 2.43
CA VAL A 68 2.52 -16.09 1.28
C VAL A 68 1.56 -16.64 0.24
N MET A 69 1.75 -16.22 -1.01
CA MET A 69 0.88 -16.59 -2.13
C MET A 69 1.72 -17.05 -3.32
N SER A 70 1.20 -17.97 -4.12
CA SER A 70 1.79 -18.40 -5.39
C SER A 70 1.14 -17.68 -6.57
N SER A 71 1.84 -17.63 -7.72
CA SER A 71 1.27 -17.15 -8.99
C SER A 71 0.11 -18.02 -9.51
N GLU A 72 0.00 -19.26 -9.03
CA GLU A 72 -1.08 -20.20 -9.38
C GLU A 72 -2.34 -19.99 -8.52
N GLY A 73 -2.30 -19.04 -7.57
CA GLY A 73 -3.41 -18.73 -6.68
C GLY A 73 -3.44 -19.55 -5.39
N ASP A 74 -2.38 -20.29 -5.06
CA ASP A 74 -2.26 -20.95 -3.76
C ASP A 74 -2.00 -19.89 -2.68
N ILE A 75 -2.70 -20.01 -1.55
CA ILE A 75 -2.58 -19.07 -0.42
C ILE A 75 -2.21 -19.87 0.82
N MET A 76 -1.09 -19.48 1.45
CA MET A 76 -0.69 -20.06 2.72
C MET A 76 -1.70 -19.69 3.81
N PRO A 77 -2.12 -20.63 4.67
CA PRO A 77 -2.88 -20.28 5.87
C PRO A 77 -2.16 -19.19 6.65
N ARG A 78 -2.88 -18.11 6.97
CA ARG A 78 -2.33 -16.92 7.62
C ARG A 78 -1.58 -17.30 8.90
N HIS A 79 -0.31 -16.92 8.98
CA HIS A 79 0.48 -17.12 10.19
C HIS A 79 0.34 -15.89 11.09
N PHE A 80 -0.29 -16.06 12.25
CA PHE A 80 -0.45 -15.01 13.25
C PHE A 80 0.71 -15.04 14.23
N PHE A 81 1.44 -13.95 14.33
CA PHE A 81 2.42 -13.77 15.40
C PHE A 81 1.73 -13.47 16.72
N ALA A 82 2.37 -13.78 17.85
CA ALA A 82 1.79 -13.47 19.15
C ALA A 82 1.61 -11.95 19.32
N LYS A 83 0.56 -11.54 20.06
CA LYS A 83 0.25 -10.13 20.28
C LYS A 83 1.46 -9.40 20.91
N GLY A 84 1.93 -8.34 20.24
CA GLY A 84 3.09 -7.57 20.69
C GLY A 84 4.45 -8.21 20.43
N GLN A 85 4.50 -9.36 19.75
CA GLN A 85 5.76 -10.00 19.38
C GLN A 85 6.49 -9.16 18.33
N ASN A 86 7.75 -8.84 18.62
CA ASN A 86 8.63 -8.19 17.66
C ASN A 86 9.12 -9.26 16.65
N VAL A 87 8.80 -9.06 15.37
CA VAL A 87 9.26 -9.93 14.28
C VAL A 87 10.68 -9.48 13.89
N ASN A 88 11.65 -9.92 14.68
CA ASN A 88 13.07 -9.76 14.38
C ASN A 88 13.54 -10.87 13.42
N LYS A 89 14.82 -10.85 13.06
CA LYS A 89 15.41 -11.83 12.12
C LYS A 89 15.34 -13.27 12.62
N GLU A 90 15.47 -13.51 13.93
CA GLU A 90 15.40 -14.85 14.52
C GLU A 90 13.97 -15.41 14.48
N VAL A 91 12.99 -14.62 14.90
CA VAL A 91 11.57 -14.97 14.84
C VAL A 91 11.14 -15.18 13.39
N TYR A 92 11.58 -14.32 12.47
CA TYR A 92 11.29 -14.47 11.06
C TYR A 92 11.89 -15.76 10.49
N LEU A 93 13.16 -16.06 10.80
CA LEU A 93 13.82 -17.28 10.35
C LEU A 93 13.13 -18.54 10.87
N ASP A 94 12.71 -18.54 12.13
CA ASP A 94 11.97 -19.66 12.72
C ASP A 94 10.67 -19.95 11.94
N VAL A 95 9.91 -18.91 11.60
CA VAL A 95 8.69 -19.03 10.79
C VAL A 95 9.01 -19.46 9.35
N MET A 96 10.11 -18.98 8.77
CA MET A 96 10.57 -19.42 7.45
C MET A 96 10.85 -20.93 7.43
N GLN A 97 11.50 -21.44 8.47
CA GLN A 97 11.87 -22.85 8.60
C GLN A 97 10.68 -23.76 8.92
N THR A 98 9.80 -23.33 9.83
CA THR A 98 8.76 -24.19 10.40
C THR A 98 7.43 -24.08 9.67
N VAL A 99 7.17 -22.97 8.97
CA VAL A 99 5.88 -22.69 8.31
C VAL A 99 6.07 -22.51 6.80
N VAL A 100 6.85 -21.51 6.38
CA VAL A 100 6.88 -21.07 4.98
C VAL A 100 7.51 -22.11 4.08
N LYS A 101 8.72 -22.61 4.40
CA LYS A 101 9.40 -23.60 3.56
C LYS A 101 8.65 -24.93 3.46
N PRO A 102 8.15 -25.53 4.56
CA PRO A 102 7.34 -26.75 4.46
C PRO A 102 6.11 -26.55 3.57
N TRP A 103 5.41 -25.42 3.71
CA TRP A 103 4.26 -25.10 2.88
C TRP A 103 4.64 -24.93 1.41
N MET A 104 5.70 -24.17 1.11
CA MET A 104 6.20 -23.99 -0.27
C MET A 104 6.64 -25.32 -0.89
N THR A 105 7.33 -26.18 -0.14
CA THR A 105 7.71 -27.52 -0.62
C THR A 105 6.49 -28.36 -1.00
N GLN A 106 5.41 -28.27 -0.22
CA GLN A 106 4.16 -28.96 -0.52
C GLN A 106 3.49 -28.41 -1.79
N ILE A 107 3.28 -27.09 -1.88
CA ILE A 107 2.53 -26.48 -3.00
C ILE A 107 3.31 -26.45 -4.31
N ALA A 108 4.64 -26.31 -4.23
CA ALA A 108 5.51 -26.40 -5.40
C ALA A 108 5.48 -27.81 -5.98
N ALA A 109 5.33 -28.85 -5.14
CA ALA A 109 5.32 -30.25 -5.55
C ALA A 109 6.52 -30.62 -6.45
N GLY A 110 7.70 -30.07 -6.13
CA GLY A 110 8.94 -30.25 -6.89
C GLY A 110 9.10 -29.32 -8.11
N ARG A 111 8.16 -28.42 -8.38
CA ARG A 111 8.33 -27.37 -9.38
C ARG A 111 9.27 -26.27 -8.86
N PRO A 112 10.16 -25.72 -9.70
CA PRO A 112 10.96 -24.58 -9.30
C PRO A 112 10.07 -23.36 -9.04
N TYR A 113 10.42 -22.58 -8.02
CA TYR A 113 9.78 -21.31 -7.69
C TYR A 113 10.82 -20.24 -7.38
N LEU A 114 10.40 -18.98 -7.53
CA LEU A 114 11.15 -17.82 -7.11
C LEU A 114 10.49 -17.21 -5.88
N TYR A 115 11.24 -17.11 -4.78
CA TYR A 115 10.79 -16.44 -3.56
C TYR A 115 11.19 -14.97 -3.56
N GLN A 116 10.23 -14.12 -3.20
CA GLN A 116 10.34 -12.67 -3.17
C GLN A 116 9.78 -12.11 -1.86
N GLN A 117 10.44 -11.09 -1.32
CA GLN A 117 10.04 -10.35 -0.12
C GLN A 117 10.54 -8.91 -0.20
N ASP A 118 9.99 -8.03 0.63
CA ASP A 118 10.38 -6.62 0.70
C ASP A 118 11.69 -6.40 1.48
N GLY A 119 12.12 -5.15 1.56
CA GLY A 119 13.37 -4.72 2.18
C GLY A 119 13.35 -4.59 3.72
N ALA A 120 12.42 -5.24 4.44
CA ALA A 120 12.33 -5.09 5.88
C ALA A 120 13.63 -5.53 6.61
N PRO A 121 13.97 -4.96 7.79
CA PRO A 121 15.22 -5.28 8.48
C PRO A 121 15.42 -6.77 8.83
N ALA A 122 14.33 -7.50 9.14
CA ALA A 122 14.40 -8.94 9.38
C ALA A 122 14.78 -9.70 8.09
N HIS A 123 14.12 -9.34 6.98
CA HIS A 123 14.29 -9.97 5.66
C HIS A 123 15.67 -9.74 5.08
N THR A 124 16.24 -8.55 5.26
CA THR A 124 17.54 -8.13 4.69
C THR A 124 18.74 -8.53 5.56
N SER A 125 18.51 -9.15 6.72
CA SER A 125 19.57 -9.64 7.59
C SER A 125 20.39 -10.74 6.92
N ASN A 126 21.71 -10.74 7.12
CA ASN A 126 22.58 -11.77 6.54
C ASN A 126 22.16 -13.20 6.96
N LEU A 127 21.65 -13.34 8.19
CA LEU A 127 21.15 -14.61 8.70
C LEU A 127 20.01 -15.17 7.83
N VAL A 128 18.99 -14.35 7.56
CA VAL A 128 17.83 -14.76 6.76
C VAL A 128 18.20 -14.89 5.28
N GLN A 129 18.96 -13.95 4.74
CA GLN A 129 19.40 -13.97 3.34
C GLN A 129 20.21 -15.22 3.00
N ASN A 130 21.18 -15.60 3.84
CA ASN A 130 21.99 -16.80 3.65
C ASN A 130 21.12 -18.06 3.71
N TRP A 131 20.22 -18.15 4.69
CA TRP A 131 19.32 -19.28 4.79
C TRP A 131 18.41 -19.40 3.56
N CYS A 132 17.87 -18.29 3.04
CA CYS A 132 17.06 -18.30 1.82
C CYS A 132 17.86 -18.78 0.61
N LEU A 133 19.11 -18.31 0.44
CA LEU A 133 19.99 -18.75 -0.66
C LEU A 133 20.32 -20.24 -0.59
N GLU A 134 20.48 -20.79 0.61
CA GLU A 134 20.84 -22.20 0.81
C GLU A 134 19.64 -23.16 0.72
N ASN A 135 18.43 -22.68 1.05
CA ASN A 135 17.27 -23.55 1.27
C ASN A 135 16.13 -23.35 0.26
N LEU A 136 16.12 -22.27 -0.53
CA LEU A 136 15.08 -22.00 -1.53
C LEU A 136 15.60 -22.26 -2.95
N ASP A 137 14.69 -22.60 -3.85
CA ASP A 137 15.02 -22.98 -5.23
C ASP A 137 15.61 -21.80 -6.00
N MET A 138 14.91 -20.67 -5.96
CA MET A 138 15.39 -19.36 -6.40
C MET A 138 14.94 -18.30 -5.41
N PHE A 139 15.78 -17.29 -5.18
CA PHE A 139 15.52 -16.23 -4.21
C PHE A 139 15.98 -14.88 -4.75
N TRP A 140 15.12 -13.87 -4.67
CA TRP A 140 15.53 -12.47 -4.85
C TRP A 140 16.15 -11.95 -3.57
N SER A 141 17.48 -11.80 -3.61
CA SER A 141 18.23 -11.20 -2.52
C SER A 141 17.84 -9.74 -2.32
N LYS A 142 18.23 -9.17 -1.18
CA LYS A 142 17.90 -7.79 -0.78
C LYS A 142 18.27 -6.71 -1.82
N GLU A 143 19.19 -7.01 -2.72
CA GLU A 143 19.65 -6.11 -3.78
C GLU A 143 18.62 -5.96 -4.93
N PHE A 144 17.68 -6.90 -5.06
CA PHE A 144 16.70 -6.89 -6.15
C PHE A 144 15.46 -6.06 -5.83
N TRP A 145 15.04 -5.99 -4.56
CA TRP A 145 13.84 -5.22 -4.18
C TRP A 145 14.17 -3.74 -3.95
N PRO A 146 13.64 -2.82 -4.76
CA PRO A 146 13.88 -1.40 -4.56
C PRO A 146 13.32 -0.91 -3.21
N PRO A 147 14.00 0.04 -2.55
CA PRO A 147 13.53 0.60 -1.29
C PRO A 147 12.20 1.35 -1.48
N GLN A 148 11.34 1.28 -0.48
CA GLN A 148 10.06 2.00 -0.41
C GLN A 148 9.09 1.67 -1.57
N GLN A 149 9.22 0.48 -2.15
CA GLN A 149 8.21 -0.06 -3.06
C GLN A 149 7.35 -1.08 -2.28
N PRO A 150 6.08 -0.75 -2.02
CA PRO A 150 5.14 -1.65 -1.34
C PRO A 150 4.76 -2.85 -2.21
#